data_AF-A0A947TGP4-F1
#
_entry.id   AF-A0A947TGP4-F1
#
_cell.length_a   1.000
_cell.length_b   1.000
_cell.length_c   1.000
_cell.angle_alpha   90.00
_cell.angle_beta   90.00
_cell.angle_gamma   90.00
#
_symmetry.space_group_name_H-M   'P 1'
#
loop_
_entity.id
_entity.type
_entity.pdbx_description
1 polymer ?
#
loop_
_entity_poly.entity_id
_entity_poly.type
_entity_poly.pdbx_seq_one_letter_code
_entity_poly.pdbx_strand_id
1 'polypeptide(L)'
;MVDTITIYTDGGSRGNPGPAAGAFIISDQAGKQICAHAKFLPDATNNIAEYTALVIALQKAVSLGAKKIKIFSDSELMVKQINGDYKVKNENLRELFGQCLDLLAGVPDWQIKHIRREKNKLADKLVNRAIDAGRDIKQNPQNEKTKHLRLGILISGSGRTMINIQELIKQKELNAEISTVMSSRSETAGVEKAKAAKLPLEIIRKKDFPDIESFSEKIRKNLLAAKIDLIIQAGWLCLWKIPPEFENRVMNIHPALLPAFGGQGMWGHHVHEAVLKAGCKISGCTVHFCTNEYDKGPIILQRTCPIMDDDNPDTLAARVFEQECIAYPEAIRLFAADKLVVKGNRALIK
;
A
#
# COMPACT_ATOMS: atom_id res chain seq x y z
N MET A 1 -6.88 -3.06 -11.05
CA MET A 1 -7.23 -1.91 -11.91
C MET A 1 -8.06 -0.94 -11.10
N VAL A 2 -7.77 0.37 -11.17
CA VAL A 2 -8.54 1.40 -10.46
C VAL A 2 -9.55 1.98 -11.44
N ASP A 3 -10.82 1.61 -11.32
CA ASP A 3 -11.84 1.94 -12.33
C ASP A 3 -12.14 3.46 -12.39
N THR A 4 -12.14 4.13 -11.24
CA THR A 4 -12.34 5.58 -11.11
C THR A 4 -11.19 6.25 -10.35
N ILE A 5 -10.65 7.31 -10.93
CA ILE A 5 -9.56 8.10 -10.37
C ILE A 5 -9.94 9.59 -10.26
N THR A 6 -9.46 10.23 -9.19
CA THR A 6 -9.49 11.69 -9.04
C THR A 6 -8.07 12.26 -9.18
N ILE A 7 -7.92 13.32 -9.96
CA ILE A 7 -6.66 14.02 -10.21
C ILE A 7 -6.81 15.47 -9.75
N TYR A 8 -5.83 15.95 -8.99
CA TYR A 8 -5.63 17.38 -8.72
C TYR A 8 -4.33 17.82 -9.41
N THR A 9 -4.35 18.88 -10.20
CA THR A 9 -3.18 19.39 -10.93
C THR A 9 -2.95 20.87 -10.66
N ASP A 10 -1.68 21.28 -10.62
CA ASP A 10 -1.26 22.67 -10.48
C ASP A 10 0.05 22.93 -11.23
N GLY A 11 0.34 24.18 -11.55
CA GLY A 11 1.59 24.64 -12.14
C GLY A 11 1.98 26.01 -11.60
N GLY A 12 3.28 26.24 -11.45
CA GLY A 12 3.81 27.49 -10.90
C GLY A 12 5.17 27.82 -11.50
N SER A 13 5.50 29.12 -11.54
CA SER A 13 6.80 29.62 -12.02
C SER A 13 7.34 30.76 -11.16
N ARG A 14 8.65 30.79 -10.91
CA ARG A 14 9.38 31.91 -10.26
C ARG A 14 10.01 32.80 -11.33
N GLY A 15 9.34 33.90 -11.65
CA GLY A 15 9.57 34.60 -12.91
C GLY A 15 8.83 33.88 -14.03
N ASN A 16 8.17 34.59 -14.94
CA ASN A 16 7.31 33.98 -15.96
C ASN A 16 7.69 34.54 -17.35
N PRO A 17 8.63 33.90 -18.08
CA PRO A 17 9.24 32.59 -17.81
C PRO A 17 10.33 32.59 -16.73
N GLY A 18 10.60 31.42 -16.15
CA GLY A 18 11.64 31.18 -15.15
C GLY A 18 11.57 29.74 -14.60
N PRO A 19 12.29 29.43 -13.50
CA PRO A 19 12.19 28.12 -12.85
C PRO A 19 10.76 27.80 -12.44
N ALA A 20 10.23 26.71 -12.99
CA ALA A 20 8.83 26.33 -12.87
C ALA A 20 8.67 24.87 -12.47
N ALA A 21 7.47 24.49 -12.05
CA ALA A 21 7.12 23.09 -11.86
C ALA A 21 5.64 22.84 -12.09
N GLY A 22 5.32 21.70 -12.69
CA GLY A 22 3.96 21.17 -12.78
C GLY A 22 3.79 20.00 -11.82
N ALA A 23 2.71 20.00 -11.03
CA ALA A 23 2.46 18.98 -10.03
C ALA A 23 1.06 18.36 -10.14
N PHE A 24 0.95 17.09 -9.77
CA PHE A 24 -0.33 16.42 -9.68
C PHE A 24 -0.41 15.44 -8.53
N ILE A 25 -1.64 15.14 -8.12
CA ILE A 25 -2.01 14.16 -7.11
C ILE A 25 -3.10 13.28 -7.70
N ILE A 26 -2.92 11.96 -7.61
CA ILE A 26 -3.87 10.95 -8.06
C ILE A 26 -4.39 10.21 -6.83
N SER A 27 -5.70 10.10 -6.71
CA SER A 27 -6.38 9.30 -5.68
C SER A 27 -7.37 8.32 -6.30
N ASP A 28 -7.59 7.20 -5.63
CA ASP A 28 -8.62 6.23 -6.00
C ASP A 28 -10.04 6.73 -5.66
N GLN A 29 -11.05 5.92 -5.96
CA GLN A 29 -12.46 6.22 -5.68
C GLN A 29 -12.79 6.42 -4.19
N ALA A 30 -11.98 5.86 -3.28
CA ALA A 30 -12.13 6.02 -1.84
C ALA A 30 -11.41 7.27 -1.31
N GLY A 31 -10.76 8.05 -2.20
CA GLY A 31 -9.98 9.22 -1.84
C GLY A 31 -8.57 8.88 -1.34
N LYS A 32 -8.15 7.61 -1.37
CA LYS A 32 -6.80 7.22 -1.00
C LYS A 32 -5.83 7.66 -2.10
N GLN A 33 -4.85 8.49 -1.72
CA GLN A 33 -3.82 8.92 -2.65
C GLN A 33 -3.02 7.71 -3.16
N ILE A 34 -2.97 7.55 -4.47
CA ILE A 34 -2.18 6.54 -5.18
C ILE A 34 -0.76 7.05 -5.35
N CYS A 35 -0.60 8.27 -5.87
CA CYS A 35 0.70 8.91 -6.05
C CYS A 35 0.56 10.43 -6.16
N ALA A 36 1.65 11.14 -5.91
CA ALA A 36 1.80 12.56 -6.20
C ALA A 36 3.18 12.81 -6.80
N HIS A 37 3.27 13.66 -7.81
CA HIS A 37 4.53 13.96 -8.50
C HIS A 37 4.54 15.43 -8.91
N ALA A 38 5.68 16.09 -8.73
CA ALA A 38 6.00 17.35 -9.39
C ALA A 38 7.20 17.20 -10.33
N LYS A 39 7.03 17.70 -11.56
CA LYS A 39 8.06 17.81 -12.59
C LYS A 39 8.69 19.18 -12.51
N PHE A 40 10.00 19.26 -12.30
CA PHE A 40 10.73 20.52 -12.35
C PHE A 40 11.06 20.88 -13.81
N LEU A 41 10.90 22.16 -14.12
CA LEU A 41 11.15 22.76 -15.43
C LEU A 41 12.13 23.92 -15.22
N PRO A 42 13.39 23.82 -15.67
CA PRO A 42 14.41 24.84 -15.39
C PRO A 42 14.05 26.23 -15.90
N ASP A 43 13.36 26.31 -17.04
CA ASP A 43 12.85 27.55 -17.62
C ASP A 43 11.54 27.26 -18.36
N ALA A 44 10.42 27.71 -17.80
CA ALA A 44 9.10 27.59 -18.43
C ALA A 44 8.15 28.69 -17.95
N THR A 45 7.00 28.81 -18.62
CA THR A 45 5.92 29.69 -18.17
C THR A 45 4.95 28.94 -17.26
N ASN A 46 4.13 29.68 -16.51
CA ASN A 46 3.10 29.11 -15.65
C ASN A 46 2.18 28.12 -16.40
N ASN A 47 1.70 28.53 -17.58
CA ASN A 47 0.78 27.71 -18.38
C ASN A 47 1.46 26.45 -18.91
N ILE A 48 2.74 26.51 -19.29
CA ILE A 48 3.49 25.32 -19.70
C ILE A 48 3.60 24.34 -18.53
N ALA A 49 3.85 24.84 -17.32
CA ALA A 49 3.91 24.00 -16.12
C ALA A 49 2.57 23.33 -15.80
N GLU A 50 1.45 24.06 -15.88
CA GLU A 50 0.10 23.52 -15.68
C GLU A 50 -0.24 22.41 -16.68
N TYR A 51 -0.01 22.66 -17.97
CA TYR A 51 -0.25 21.65 -19.01
C TYR A 51 0.67 20.43 -18.86
N THR A 52 1.94 20.65 -18.51
CA THR A 52 2.89 19.56 -18.23
C THR A 52 2.38 18.69 -17.08
N ALA A 53 1.86 19.28 -16.01
CA ALA A 53 1.28 18.55 -14.89
C ALA A 53 0.11 17.67 -15.34
N LEU A 54 -0.79 18.21 -16.17
CA LEU A 54 -1.94 17.49 -16.69
C LEU A 54 -1.54 16.32 -17.59
N VAL A 55 -0.62 16.52 -18.53
CA VAL A 55 -0.13 15.45 -19.42
C VAL A 55 0.42 14.28 -18.60
N ILE A 56 1.33 14.55 -17.66
CA ILE A 56 1.97 13.48 -16.87
C ILE A 56 0.93 12.77 -15.98
N ALA A 57 -0.04 13.51 -15.42
CA ALA A 57 -1.12 12.93 -14.64
C ALA A 57 -2.00 11.99 -15.47
N LEU A 58 -2.36 12.39 -16.69
CA LEU A 58 -3.17 11.60 -17.62
C LEU A 58 -2.43 10.35 -18.09
N GLN A 59 -1.16 10.47 -18.49
CA GLN A 59 -0.32 9.31 -18.82
C GLN A 59 -0.31 8.29 -17.68
N LYS A 60 -0.18 8.78 -16.43
CA LYS A 60 -0.20 7.91 -15.26
C LYS A 60 -1.57 7.27 -15.05
N ALA A 61 -2.66 8.03 -15.15
CA ALA A 61 -4.02 7.50 -15.02
C ALA A 61 -4.34 6.43 -16.08
N VAL A 62 -3.94 6.64 -17.33
CA VAL A 62 -4.07 5.65 -18.41
C VAL A 62 -3.26 4.39 -18.09
N SER A 63 -2.01 4.53 -17.62
CA SER A 63 -1.20 3.38 -17.20
C SER A 63 -1.77 2.60 -16.00
N LEU A 64 -2.62 3.23 -15.19
CA LEU A 64 -3.33 2.60 -14.07
C LEU A 64 -4.62 1.88 -14.51
N GLY A 65 -4.98 1.98 -15.79
CA GLY A 65 -6.19 1.41 -16.35
C GLY A 65 -7.47 2.14 -15.92
N ALA A 66 -7.39 3.46 -15.71
CA ALA A 66 -8.55 4.25 -15.31
C ALA A 66 -9.59 4.30 -16.43
N LYS A 67 -10.83 3.92 -16.12
CA LYS A 67 -11.97 4.05 -17.04
C LYS A 67 -12.73 5.35 -16.84
N LYS A 68 -12.67 5.89 -15.63
CA LYS A 68 -13.27 7.17 -15.24
C LYS A 68 -12.27 8.11 -14.58
N ILE A 69 -12.15 9.33 -15.07
CA ILE A 69 -11.21 10.34 -14.53
C ILE A 69 -11.95 11.63 -14.15
N LYS A 70 -11.74 12.11 -12.93
CA LYS A 70 -12.19 13.44 -12.47
C LYS A 70 -10.98 14.33 -12.23
N ILE A 71 -10.86 15.41 -12.98
CA ILE A 71 -9.71 16.32 -12.95
C ILE A 71 -10.13 17.64 -12.29
N PHE A 72 -9.33 18.11 -11.35
CA PHE A 72 -9.51 19.39 -10.68
C PHE A 72 -8.24 20.22 -10.81
N SER A 73 -8.40 21.46 -11.29
CA SER A 73 -7.30 22.43 -11.41
C SER A 73 -7.79 23.82 -11.07
N ASP A 74 -6.92 24.67 -10.57
CA ASP A 74 -7.14 26.12 -10.37
C ASP A 74 -6.72 26.98 -11.57
N SER A 75 -6.24 26.35 -12.64
CA SER A 75 -6.07 27.03 -13.94
C SER A 75 -7.38 27.10 -14.70
N GLU A 76 -8.07 28.24 -14.59
CA GLU A 76 -9.29 28.47 -15.36
C GLU A 76 -9.02 28.43 -16.88
N LEU A 77 -7.86 28.91 -17.33
CA LEU A 77 -7.46 28.90 -18.73
C LEU A 77 -7.36 27.48 -19.28
N MET A 78 -6.58 26.62 -18.63
CA MET A 78 -6.39 25.23 -19.05
C MET A 78 -7.72 24.46 -19.03
N VAL A 79 -8.52 24.64 -17.98
CA VAL A 79 -9.83 23.98 -17.86
C VAL A 79 -10.76 24.38 -19.02
N LYS A 80 -10.87 25.68 -19.32
CA LYS A 80 -11.69 26.18 -20.45
C LYS A 80 -11.19 25.71 -21.81
N GLN A 81 -9.87 25.60 -21.98
CA GLN A 81 -9.30 25.10 -23.23
C GLN A 81 -9.58 23.61 -23.43
N ILE A 82 -9.41 22.79 -22.39
CA ILE A 82 -9.68 21.34 -22.44
C ILE A 82 -11.18 21.05 -22.64
N ASN A 83 -12.06 21.86 -22.05
CA ASN A 83 -13.51 21.77 -22.31
C ASN A 83 -13.93 22.26 -23.70
N GLY A 84 -13.01 22.85 -24.48
CA GLY A 84 -13.29 23.39 -25.81
C GLY A 84 -13.91 24.79 -25.82
N ASP A 85 -14.06 25.43 -24.66
CA ASP A 85 -14.60 26.79 -24.55
C ASP A 85 -13.64 27.81 -25.18
N TYR A 86 -12.33 27.64 -24.96
CA TYR A 86 -11.28 28.56 -25.40
C TYR A 86 -10.32 27.90 -26.40
N LYS A 87 -9.87 28.67 -27.40
CA LYS A 87 -8.86 28.21 -28.37
C LYS A 87 -7.44 28.33 -27.81
N VAL A 88 -6.58 27.35 -28.11
CA VAL A 88 -5.14 27.40 -27.81
C VAL A 88 -4.40 28.15 -28.91
N LYS A 89 -4.03 29.41 -28.64
CA LYS A 89 -3.33 30.27 -29.61
C LYS A 89 -1.81 30.11 -29.58
N ASN A 90 -1.24 29.86 -28.40
CA ASN A 90 0.21 29.74 -28.19
C ASN A 90 0.73 28.40 -28.73
N GLU A 91 1.76 28.44 -29.58
CA GLU A 91 2.32 27.26 -30.26
C GLU A 91 2.93 26.25 -29.30
N ASN A 92 3.65 26.72 -28.27
CA ASN A 92 4.25 25.86 -27.24
C ASN A 92 3.20 25.13 -26.39
N LEU A 93 1.98 25.68 -26.30
CA LEU A 93 0.87 25.03 -25.62
C LEU A 93 0.10 24.07 -26.52
N ARG A 94 0.14 24.24 -27.86
CA ARG A 94 -0.60 23.38 -28.79
C ARG A 94 -0.15 21.93 -28.69
N GLU A 95 1.15 21.70 -28.54
CA GLU A 95 1.70 20.34 -28.42
C GLU A 95 1.19 19.65 -27.14
N LEU A 96 1.35 20.29 -25.97
CA LEU A 96 0.87 19.73 -24.70
C LEU A 96 -0.65 19.57 -24.67
N PHE A 97 -1.38 20.52 -25.26
CA PHE A 97 -2.83 20.43 -25.40
C PHE A 97 -3.25 19.23 -26.27
N GLY A 98 -2.58 19.02 -27.41
CA GLY A 98 -2.80 17.85 -28.26
C GLY A 98 -2.57 16.54 -27.51
N GLN A 99 -1.47 16.44 -26.76
CA GLN A 99 -1.18 15.27 -25.93
C GLN A 99 -2.28 15.01 -24.88
N CYS A 100 -2.81 16.06 -24.24
CA CYS A 100 -3.94 15.92 -23.32
C CYS A 100 -5.17 15.35 -24.03
N LEU A 101 -5.53 15.86 -25.20
CA LEU A 101 -6.70 15.38 -25.95
C LEU A 101 -6.53 13.92 -26.40
N ASP A 102 -5.35 13.55 -26.88
CA ASP A 102 -5.06 12.17 -27.31
C ASP A 102 -5.19 11.19 -26.13
N LEU A 103 -4.69 11.56 -24.95
CA LEU A 103 -4.80 10.75 -23.74
C LEU A 103 -6.26 10.66 -23.25
N LEU A 104 -7.00 11.77 -23.29
CA LEU A 104 -8.41 11.82 -22.89
C LEU A 104 -9.32 11.05 -23.86
N ALA A 105 -8.99 11.00 -25.16
CA ALA A 105 -9.73 10.22 -26.15
C ALA A 105 -9.71 8.70 -25.83
N GLY A 106 -8.65 8.23 -25.16
CA GLY A 106 -8.53 6.85 -24.68
C GLY A 106 -9.29 6.54 -23.39
N VAL A 107 -9.95 7.52 -22.76
CA VAL A 107 -10.63 7.38 -21.47
C VAL A 107 -12.15 7.50 -21.68
N PRO A 108 -12.95 6.44 -21.43
CA PRO A 108 -14.38 6.45 -21.72
C PRO A 108 -15.19 7.54 -21.01
N ASP A 109 -14.85 7.87 -19.77
CA ASP A 109 -15.58 8.86 -18.96
C ASP A 109 -14.56 9.80 -18.29
N TRP A 110 -14.56 11.07 -18.67
CA TRP A 110 -13.73 12.07 -18.02
C TRP A 110 -14.45 13.41 -17.85
N GLN A 111 -14.05 14.13 -16.81
CA GLN A 111 -14.47 15.52 -16.58
C GLN A 111 -13.31 16.32 -16.02
N ILE A 112 -13.22 17.59 -16.42
CA ILE A 112 -12.30 18.56 -15.81
C ILE A 112 -13.10 19.74 -15.24
N LYS A 113 -12.75 20.15 -14.01
CA LYS A 113 -13.43 21.26 -13.32
C LYS A 113 -12.43 22.22 -12.73
N HIS A 114 -12.73 23.51 -12.90
CA HIS A 114 -12.02 24.57 -12.23
C HIS A 114 -12.37 24.57 -10.73
N ILE A 115 -11.37 24.69 -9.87
CA ILE A 115 -11.51 24.82 -8.42
C ILE A 115 -10.76 26.04 -7.92
N ARG A 116 -11.17 26.60 -6.79
CA ARG A 116 -10.41 27.69 -6.18
C ARG A 116 -9.09 27.18 -5.60
N ARG A 117 -8.05 28.01 -5.60
CA ARG A 117 -6.70 27.69 -5.12
C ARG A 117 -6.66 27.15 -3.69
N GLU A 118 -7.57 27.56 -2.81
CA GLU A 118 -7.62 27.04 -1.44
C GLU A 118 -7.99 25.55 -1.37
N LYS A 119 -8.61 25.02 -2.43
CA LYS A 119 -8.95 23.61 -2.61
C LYS A 119 -7.84 22.81 -3.32
N ASN A 120 -6.78 23.47 -3.81
CA ASN A 120 -5.67 22.84 -4.53
C ASN A 120 -4.32 22.88 -3.76
N LYS A 121 -4.35 23.19 -2.45
CA LYS A 121 -3.16 23.44 -1.62
C LYS A 121 -2.07 22.36 -1.68
N LEU A 122 -2.45 21.10 -1.84
CA LEU A 122 -1.48 20.00 -1.86
C LEU A 122 -0.66 19.99 -3.17
N ALA A 123 -1.29 20.25 -4.32
CA ALA A 123 -0.60 20.34 -5.59
C ALA A 123 0.29 21.61 -5.62
N ASP A 124 -0.23 22.75 -5.15
CA ASP A 124 0.52 24.01 -4.99
C ASP A 124 1.78 23.84 -4.12
N LYS A 125 1.64 23.16 -2.97
CA LYS A 125 2.78 22.87 -2.10
C LYS A 125 3.83 22.01 -2.81
N LEU A 126 3.40 21.07 -3.66
CA LEU A 126 4.31 20.19 -4.38
C LEU A 126 5.05 20.91 -5.51
N VAL A 127 4.38 21.82 -6.22
CA VAL A 127 4.99 22.76 -7.17
C VAL A 127 6.11 23.54 -6.50
N ASN A 128 5.79 24.25 -5.41
CA ASN A 128 6.77 25.10 -4.72
C ASN A 128 8.00 24.31 -4.25
N ARG A 129 7.78 23.10 -3.70
CA ARG A 129 8.88 22.23 -3.27
C ARG A 129 9.77 21.80 -4.42
N ALA A 130 9.22 21.50 -5.60
CA ALA A 130 10.02 21.08 -6.76
C ALA A 130 10.85 22.24 -7.31
N ILE A 131 10.29 23.45 -7.34
CA ILE A 131 11.02 24.68 -7.70
C ILE A 131 12.16 24.95 -6.71
N ASP A 132 11.86 24.89 -5.39
CA ASP A 132 12.87 25.08 -4.34
C ASP A 132 14.00 24.04 -4.40
N ALA A 133 13.66 22.80 -4.71
CA ALA A 133 14.62 21.71 -4.78
C ALA A 133 15.39 21.66 -6.11
N GLY A 134 14.96 22.40 -7.14
CA GLY A 134 15.54 22.37 -8.48
C GLY A 134 15.51 20.99 -9.15
N ARG A 135 14.55 20.12 -8.78
CA ARG A 135 14.47 18.73 -9.27
C ARG A 135 13.06 18.16 -9.14
N ASP A 136 12.80 17.09 -9.89
CA ASP A 136 11.56 16.31 -9.80
C ASP A 136 11.32 15.77 -8.38
N ILE A 137 10.07 15.83 -7.90
CA ILE A 137 9.65 15.27 -6.62
C ILE A 137 8.60 14.20 -6.84
N LYS A 138 8.95 12.95 -6.54
CA LYS A 138 7.98 11.85 -6.46
C LYS A 138 7.58 11.63 -5.00
N GLN A 139 6.33 11.94 -4.68
CA GLN A 139 5.71 11.56 -3.42
C GLN A 139 4.79 10.36 -3.65
N ASN A 140 5.32 9.16 -3.40
CA ASN A 140 4.43 8.12 -2.91
C ASN A 140 3.96 8.53 -1.51
N PRO A 141 2.72 8.20 -1.10
CA PRO A 141 2.24 8.35 0.28
C PRO A 141 3.18 7.72 1.34
N GLN A 142 4.18 6.95 0.91
CA GLN A 142 5.16 6.21 1.71
C GLN A 142 6.35 7.04 2.22
N ASN A 143 6.42 8.36 1.96
CA ASN A 143 7.58 9.19 2.32
C ASN A 143 7.40 10.04 3.60
N GLU A 144 6.53 9.62 4.53
CA GLU A 144 6.70 10.01 5.93
C GLU A 144 8.03 9.39 6.43
N LYS A 145 8.84 10.14 7.19
CA LYS A 145 10.04 9.57 7.84
C LYS A 145 9.60 8.51 8.85
N THR A 146 9.42 7.27 8.40
CA THR A 146 9.13 6.14 9.28
C THR A 146 10.43 5.58 9.85
N LYS A 147 10.36 4.99 11.04
CA LYS A 147 11.48 4.21 11.58
C LYS A 147 11.85 3.09 10.59
N HIS A 148 13.15 2.83 10.44
CA HIS A 148 13.61 1.64 9.75
C HIS A 148 13.40 0.43 10.68
N LEU A 149 12.57 -0.53 10.26
CA LEU A 149 12.20 -1.67 11.11
C LEU A 149 13.02 -2.91 10.81
N ARG A 150 13.47 -3.59 11.88
CA ARG A 150 14.00 -4.96 11.85
C ARG A 150 12.86 -5.95 12.01
N LEU A 151 12.51 -6.67 10.95
CA LEU A 151 11.39 -7.61 10.92
C LEU A 151 11.84 -9.03 11.25
N GLY A 152 11.11 -9.69 12.16
CA GLY A 152 11.20 -11.13 12.40
C GLY A 152 10.01 -11.83 11.77
N ILE A 153 10.24 -12.67 10.75
CA ILE A 153 9.16 -13.33 10.01
C ILE A 153 8.99 -14.78 10.48
N LEU A 154 7.76 -15.15 10.86
CA LEU A 154 7.40 -16.51 11.25
C LEU A 154 6.54 -17.16 10.16
N ILE A 155 6.94 -18.34 9.68
CA ILE A 155 6.24 -19.07 8.59
C ILE A 155 5.99 -20.55 8.93
N SER A 156 4.99 -21.16 8.29
CA SER A 156 4.76 -22.62 8.36
C SER A 156 4.37 -23.25 7.02
N GLY A 157 4.36 -22.47 5.93
CA GLY A 157 3.83 -22.90 4.64
C GLY A 157 4.50 -22.23 3.44
N SER A 158 3.70 -21.69 2.52
CA SER A 158 4.15 -21.29 1.18
C SER A 158 5.07 -20.06 1.11
N GLY A 159 5.12 -19.25 2.17
CA GLY A 159 5.96 -18.06 2.27
C GLY A 159 5.62 -16.93 1.28
N ARG A 160 4.41 -16.91 0.68
CA ARG A 160 4.03 -15.88 -0.29
C ARG A 160 4.06 -14.46 0.31
N THR A 161 3.54 -14.30 1.53
CA THR A 161 3.55 -13.04 2.28
C THR A 161 4.97 -12.54 2.58
N MET A 162 5.87 -13.45 2.96
CA MET A 162 7.29 -13.13 3.19
C MET A 162 7.95 -12.58 1.92
N ILE A 163 7.71 -13.22 0.76
CA ILE A 163 8.26 -12.76 -0.52
C ILE A 163 7.67 -11.41 -0.93
N ASN A 164 6.36 -11.19 -0.74
CA ASN A 164 5.75 -9.88 -1.00
C ASN A 164 6.42 -8.77 -0.17
N ILE A 165 6.63 -8.99 1.13
CA ILE A 165 7.31 -8.03 2.00
C ILE A 165 8.76 -7.80 1.56
N GLN A 166 9.49 -8.87 1.22
CA GLN A 166 10.87 -8.76 0.76
C GLN A 166 10.98 -7.94 -0.53
N GLU A 167 10.05 -8.13 -1.47
CA GLU A 167 10.06 -7.40 -2.74
C GLU A 167 9.81 -5.90 -2.51
N LEU A 168 8.85 -5.55 -1.66
CA LEU A 168 8.60 -4.15 -1.30
C LEU A 168 9.80 -3.49 -0.61
N ILE A 169 10.55 -4.25 0.21
CA ILE A 169 11.80 -3.77 0.80
C ILE A 169 12.86 -3.51 -0.27
N LYS A 170 13.07 -4.45 -1.21
CA LYS A 170 14.04 -4.30 -2.32
C LYS A 170 13.72 -3.10 -3.20
N GLN A 171 12.43 -2.87 -3.47
CA GLN A 171 11.94 -1.75 -4.25
C GLN A 171 11.94 -0.42 -3.47
N LYS A 172 12.33 -0.43 -2.19
CA LYS A 172 12.33 0.73 -1.27
C LYS A 172 10.92 1.31 -1.03
N GLU A 173 9.88 0.49 -1.18
CA GLU A 173 8.48 0.82 -0.88
C GLU A 173 8.08 0.50 0.58
N LEU A 174 8.95 -0.21 1.29
CA LEU A 174 8.84 -0.50 2.71
C LEU A 174 10.20 -0.26 3.38
N ASN A 175 10.26 0.71 4.30
CA ASN A 175 11.49 1.05 5.02
C ASN A 175 11.76 0.05 6.16
N ALA A 176 12.20 -1.15 5.81
CA ALA A 176 12.47 -2.23 6.75
C ALA A 176 13.55 -3.18 6.22
N GLU A 177 14.02 -4.09 7.07
CA GLU A 177 14.83 -5.24 6.71
C GLU A 177 14.23 -6.52 7.32
N ILE A 178 14.47 -7.67 6.69
CA ILE A 178 14.13 -8.98 7.26
C ILE A 178 15.37 -9.51 7.98
N SER A 179 15.43 -9.33 9.30
CA SER A 179 16.62 -9.68 10.09
C SER A 179 16.64 -11.16 10.50
N THR A 180 15.50 -11.83 10.55
CA THR A 180 15.41 -13.29 10.74
C THR A 180 14.10 -13.85 10.21
N VAL A 181 14.14 -15.08 9.72
CA VAL A 181 13.00 -15.91 9.35
C VAL A 181 13.04 -17.17 10.20
N MET A 182 11.92 -17.55 10.81
CA MET A 182 11.78 -18.81 11.53
C MET A 182 10.65 -19.63 10.92
N SER A 183 10.92 -20.92 10.67
CA SER A 183 9.92 -21.85 10.16
C SER A 183 9.61 -22.95 11.16
N SER A 184 8.32 -23.25 11.34
CA SER A 184 7.88 -24.39 12.17
C SER A 184 7.97 -25.74 11.47
N ARG A 185 8.35 -25.75 10.18
CA ARG A 185 8.46 -26.94 9.33
C ARG A 185 9.76 -26.87 8.53
N SER A 186 10.47 -27.99 8.42
CA SER A 186 11.78 -28.06 7.73
C SER A 186 11.66 -28.00 6.20
N GLU A 187 10.57 -28.55 5.65
CA GLU A 187 10.40 -28.77 4.22
C GLU A 187 9.11 -28.08 3.75
N THR A 188 9.22 -26.81 3.38
CA THR A 188 8.10 -26.04 2.82
C THR A 188 8.59 -25.14 1.71
N ALA A 189 7.68 -24.78 0.80
CA ALA A 189 8.01 -23.80 -0.24
C ALA A 189 8.49 -22.45 0.34
N GLY A 190 8.03 -22.07 1.54
CA GLY A 190 8.52 -20.89 2.24
C GLY A 190 9.97 -20.99 2.70
N VAL A 191 10.41 -22.17 3.16
CA VAL A 191 11.82 -22.45 3.50
C VAL A 191 12.71 -22.32 2.27
N GLU A 192 12.32 -22.94 1.16
CA GLU A 192 13.10 -22.88 -0.08
C GLU A 192 13.17 -21.46 -0.64
N LYS A 193 12.07 -20.70 -0.57
CA LYS A 193 12.04 -19.27 -0.91
C LYS A 193 12.96 -18.42 -0.03
N ALA A 194 12.98 -18.66 1.28
CA ALA A 194 13.85 -17.94 2.20
C ALA A 194 15.34 -18.21 1.90
N LYS A 195 15.70 -19.48 1.66
CA LYS A 195 17.06 -19.88 1.23
C LYS A 195 17.46 -19.24 -0.09
N ALA A 196 16.61 -19.35 -1.12
CA ALA A 196 16.86 -18.78 -2.44
C ALA A 196 17.06 -17.26 -2.38
N ALA A 197 16.32 -16.60 -1.49
CA ALA A 197 16.44 -15.17 -1.27
C ALA A 197 17.53 -14.78 -0.24
N LYS A 198 18.33 -15.74 0.22
CA LYS A 198 19.45 -15.60 1.17
C LYS A 198 19.06 -14.91 2.48
N LEU A 199 17.84 -15.15 2.95
CA LEU A 199 17.38 -14.62 4.23
C LEU A 199 17.96 -15.45 5.39
N PRO A 200 18.30 -14.83 6.54
CA PRO A 200 18.69 -15.57 7.73
C PRO A 200 17.53 -16.46 8.19
N LEU A 201 17.66 -17.77 8.04
CA LEU A 201 16.59 -18.74 8.26
C LEU A 201 16.95 -19.72 9.37
N GLU A 202 16.03 -19.93 10.30
CA GLU A 202 16.10 -20.99 11.29
C GLU A 202 14.85 -21.88 11.27
N ILE A 203 15.07 -23.18 11.48
CA ILE A 203 13.98 -24.15 11.59
C ILE A 203 13.75 -24.44 13.08
N ILE A 204 12.55 -24.14 13.57
CA ILE A 204 12.15 -24.32 14.98
C ILE A 204 10.81 -25.06 14.98
N ARG A 205 10.84 -26.40 14.98
CA ARG A 205 9.63 -27.21 14.87
C ARG A 205 9.06 -27.45 16.26
N LYS A 206 7.75 -27.23 16.44
CA LYS A 206 7.06 -27.45 17.73
C LYS A 206 7.31 -28.85 18.31
N LYS A 207 7.36 -29.87 17.45
CA LYS A 207 7.58 -31.28 17.84
C LYS A 207 8.97 -31.56 18.46
N ASP A 208 9.93 -30.66 18.28
CA ASP A 208 11.29 -30.82 18.82
C ASP A 208 11.39 -30.33 20.28
N PHE A 209 10.28 -29.86 20.86
CA PHE A 209 10.22 -29.32 22.22
C PHE A 209 9.21 -30.10 23.06
N PRO A 210 9.49 -30.30 24.37
CA PRO A 210 8.62 -31.05 25.27
C PRO A 210 7.31 -30.31 25.58
N ASP A 211 7.31 -28.98 25.52
CA ASP A 211 6.18 -28.14 25.91
C ASP A 211 6.16 -26.80 25.16
N ILE A 212 5.08 -26.04 25.36
CA ILE A 212 4.92 -24.72 24.73
C ILE A 212 5.88 -23.68 25.31
N GLU A 213 6.31 -23.81 26.56
CA GLU A 213 7.19 -22.83 27.21
C GLU A 213 8.58 -22.85 26.57
N SER A 214 9.19 -24.03 26.51
CA SER A 214 10.49 -24.26 25.88
C SER A 214 10.49 -23.92 24.39
N PHE A 215 9.41 -24.22 23.68
CA PHE A 215 9.20 -23.81 22.29
C PHE A 215 9.15 -22.28 22.14
N SER A 216 8.38 -21.61 23.00
CA SER A 216 8.20 -20.15 22.95
C SER A 216 9.50 -19.43 23.36
N GLU A 217 10.23 -19.95 24.34
CA GLU A 217 11.52 -19.40 24.76
C GLU A 217 12.57 -19.50 23.65
N LYS A 218 12.57 -20.57 22.85
CA LYS A 218 13.46 -20.67 21.69
C LYS A 218 13.16 -19.60 20.64
N ILE A 219 11.88 -19.34 20.35
CA ILE A 219 11.47 -18.25 19.43
C ILE A 219 11.91 -16.90 20.01
N ARG A 220 11.62 -16.65 21.30
CA ARG A 220 12.00 -15.43 22.01
C ARG A 220 13.49 -15.13 21.93
N LYS A 221 14.36 -16.11 22.22
CA LYS A 221 15.82 -15.96 22.16
C LYS A 221 16.30 -15.52 20.78
N ASN A 222 15.74 -16.10 19.72
CA ASN A 222 16.10 -15.74 18.35
C ASN A 222 15.62 -14.33 17.97
N LEU A 223 14.42 -13.93 18.39
CA LEU A 223 13.92 -12.56 18.20
C LEU A 223 14.77 -11.52 18.93
N LEU A 224 15.18 -11.80 20.17
CA LEU A 224 16.03 -10.90 20.95
C LEU A 224 17.44 -10.79 20.35
N ALA A 225 18.05 -11.91 19.96
CA ALA A 225 19.37 -11.93 19.34
C ALA A 225 19.38 -11.15 18.02
N ALA A 226 18.31 -11.23 17.23
CA ALA A 226 18.15 -10.48 15.98
C ALA A 226 17.74 -9.01 16.18
N LYS A 227 17.48 -8.57 17.42
CA LYS A 227 17.04 -7.21 17.78
C LYS A 227 15.79 -6.80 16.99
N ILE A 228 14.77 -7.66 16.97
CA ILE A 228 13.56 -7.44 16.19
C ILE A 228 12.72 -6.30 16.76
N ASP A 229 12.24 -5.42 15.89
CA ASP A 229 11.32 -4.33 16.21
C ASP A 229 9.86 -4.79 16.13
N LEU A 230 9.52 -5.55 15.08
CA LEU A 230 8.18 -6.04 14.78
C LEU A 230 8.22 -7.49 14.27
N ILE A 231 7.38 -8.35 14.85
CA ILE A 231 7.21 -9.75 14.44
C ILE A 231 6.03 -9.89 13.48
N ILE A 232 6.25 -10.61 12.38
CA ILE A 232 5.31 -10.81 11.29
C ILE A 232 4.97 -12.31 11.20
N GLN A 233 3.76 -12.69 11.59
CA GLN A 233 3.23 -14.04 11.36
C GLN A 233 2.68 -14.15 9.92
N ALA A 234 3.50 -14.70 9.04
CA ALA A 234 3.24 -14.87 7.61
C ALA A 234 2.76 -16.30 7.32
N GLY A 235 1.60 -16.68 7.88
CA GLY A 235 1.08 -18.05 7.82
C GLY A 235 1.77 -18.96 8.84
N TRP A 236 1.92 -18.47 10.07
CA TRP A 236 2.43 -19.24 11.20
C TRP A 236 1.31 -20.05 11.84
N LEU A 237 1.48 -21.37 11.94
CA LEU A 237 0.41 -22.30 12.33
C LEU A 237 0.56 -22.90 13.74
N CYS A 238 1.51 -22.40 14.54
CA CYS A 238 1.78 -22.94 15.88
C CYS A 238 1.45 -21.92 16.96
N LEU A 239 0.67 -22.30 17.97
CA LEU A 239 0.61 -21.49 19.19
C LEU A 239 1.99 -21.42 19.82
N TRP A 240 2.41 -20.20 20.14
CA TRP A 240 3.52 -19.89 21.02
C TRP A 240 3.04 -18.82 21.98
N LYS A 241 3.57 -18.81 23.20
CA LYS A 241 3.25 -17.79 24.19
C LYS A 241 4.04 -16.54 23.86
N ILE A 242 3.33 -15.46 23.53
CA ILE A 242 3.92 -14.16 23.25
C ILE A 242 4.40 -13.55 24.57
N PRO A 243 5.72 -13.32 24.72
CA PRO A 243 6.29 -12.65 25.88
C PRO A 243 5.81 -11.20 26.02
N PRO A 244 5.65 -10.66 27.24
CA PRO A 244 5.18 -9.29 27.47
C PRO A 244 5.97 -8.21 26.73
N GLU A 245 7.28 -8.37 26.54
CA GLU A 245 8.12 -7.41 25.80
C GLU A 245 7.80 -7.30 24.29
N PHE A 246 7.05 -8.27 23.76
CA PHE A 246 6.55 -8.28 22.38
C PHE A 246 5.05 -7.99 22.29
N GLU A 247 4.40 -7.63 23.40
CA GLU A 247 3.02 -7.16 23.39
C GLU A 247 2.87 -5.98 22.42
N ASN A 248 1.83 -6.01 21.59
CA ASN A 248 1.60 -5.04 20.51
C ASN A 248 2.75 -4.90 19.50
N ARG A 249 3.62 -5.92 19.40
CA ARG A 249 4.74 -5.99 18.45
C ARG A 249 4.76 -7.31 17.67
N VAL A 250 3.68 -8.09 17.77
CA VAL A 250 3.43 -9.27 16.93
C VAL A 250 2.18 -8.99 16.12
N MET A 251 2.28 -9.04 14.80
CA MET A 251 1.13 -8.93 13.90
C MET A 251 0.88 -10.25 13.20
N ASN A 252 -0.37 -10.55 12.90
CA ASN A 252 -0.79 -11.62 12.01
C ASN A 252 -1.72 -11.07 10.93
N ILE A 253 -1.77 -11.77 9.80
CA ILE A 253 -2.79 -11.57 8.78
C ILE A 253 -3.66 -12.82 8.67
N HIS A 254 -4.96 -12.62 8.79
CA HIS A 254 -5.96 -13.68 8.73
C HIS A 254 -6.81 -13.55 7.46
N PRO A 255 -7.03 -14.62 6.68
CA PRO A 255 -7.75 -14.58 5.39
C PRO A 255 -9.29 -14.52 5.54
N ALA A 256 -9.79 -13.77 6.53
CA ALA A 256 -11.20 -13.43 6.68
C ALA A 256 -11.39 -12.07 7.38
N LEU A 257 -12.63 -11.60 7.40
CA LEU A 257 -13.05 -10.39 8.12
C LEU A 257 -13.35 -10.74 9.58
N LEU A 258 -12.32 -10.71 10.43
CA LEU A 258 -12.46 -10.97 11.86
C LEU A 258 -13.50 -10.01 12.49
N PRO A 259 -14.28 -10.48 13.49
CA PRO A 259 -14.14 -11.77 14.19
C PRO A 259 -14.72 -12.99 13.43
N ALA A 260 -15.31 -12.81 12.25
CA ALA A 260 -15.88 -13.92 11.49
C ALA A 260 -14.77 -14.86 10.95
N PHE A 261 -15.05 -16.17 11.01
CA PHE A 261 -14.17 -17.23 10.51
C PHE A 261 -12.74 -17.16 11.06
N GLY A 262 -12.55 -16.67 12.29
CA GLY A 262 -11.29 -16.72 13.02
C GLY A 262 -11.26 -17.81 14.09
N GLY A 263 -10.10 -18.00 14.71
CA GLY A 263 -9.92 -18.90 15.84
C GLY A 263 -9.31 -20.25 15.45
N GLN A 264 -9.31 -21.17 16.41
CA GLN A 264 -8.64 -22.46 16.24
C GLN A 264 -9.24 -23.26 15.06
N GLY A 265 -8.38 -23.75 14.17
CA GLY A 265 -8.77 -24.54 13.00
C GLY A 265 -9.09 -23.72 11.75
N MET A 266 -9.28 -22.40 11.90
CA MET A 266 -9.51 -21.48 10.79
C MET A 266 -8.19 -20.98 10.25
N TRP A 267 -7.54 -21.76 9.39
CA TRP A 267 -6.30 -21.33 8.72
C TRP A 267 -6.26 -21.87 7.29
N GLY A 268 -5.55 -21.15 6.41
CA GLY A 268 -5.38 -21.56 5.01
C GLY A 268 -6.72 -21.83 4.30
N HIS A 269 -6.79 -22.94 3.57
CA HIS A 269 -7.92 -23.29 2.73
C HIS A 269 -9.23 -23.48 3.52
N HIS A 270 -9.16 -23.93 4.79
CA HIS A 270 -10.34 -24.13 5.65
C HIS A 270 -11.17 -22.84 5.83
N VAL A 271 -10.51 -21.67 5.83
CA VAL A 271 -11.20 -20.39 5.97
C VAL A 271 -12.04 -20.11 4.74
N HIS A 272 -11.48 -20.30 3.54
CA HIS A 272 -12.16 -20.04 2.29
C HIS A 272 -13.31 -21.03 2.06
N GLU A 273 -13.11 -22.31 2.40
CA GLU A 273 -14.18 -23.32 2.40
C GLU A 273 -15.33 -22.93 3.33
N ALA A 274 -15.03 -22.48 4.55
CA ALA A 274 -16.04 -22.08 5.52
C ALA A 274 -16.82 -20.83 5.06
N VAL A 275 -16.12 -19.85 4.49
CA VAL A 275 -16.73 -18.63 3.92
C VAL A 275 -17.67 -18.96 2.76
N LEU A 276 -17.26 -19.82 1.83
CA LEU A 276 -18.09 -20.24 0.71
C LEU A 276 -19.28 -21.07 1.17
N LYS A 277 -19.07 -22.03 2.08
CA LYS A 277 -20.13 -22.86 2.66
C LYS A 277 -21.18 -22.04 3.40
N ALA A 278 -20.78 -20.93 4.02
CA ALA A 278 -21.70 -20.01 4.68
C ALA A 278 -22.51 -19.14 3.70
N GLY A 279 -22.24 -19.19 2.39
CA GLY A 279 -22.94 -18.42 1.38
C GLY A 279 -22.60 -16.93 1.41
N CYS A 280 -21.44 -16.54 1.96
CA CYS A 280 -21.01 -15.15 1.99
C CYS A 280 -20.89 -14.58 0.57
N LYS A 281 -21.17 -13.28 0.41
CA LYS A 281 -20.96 -12.52 -0.84
C LYS A 281 -19.75 -11.59 -0.79
N ILE A 282 -19.17 -11.41 0.39
CA ILE A 282 -17.97 -10.60 0.62
C ILE A 282 -17.03 -11.43 1.50
N SER A 283 -15.76 -11.47 1.10
CA SER A 283 -14.66 -11.97 1.91
C SER A 283 -13.60 -10.88 2.08
N GLY A 284 -12.42 -11.23 2.58
CA GLY A 284 -11.35 -10.28 2.79
C GLY A 284 -10.25 -10.81 3.68
N CYS A 285 -9.43 -9.90 4.17
CA CYS A 285 -8.37 -10.20 5.12
C CYS A 285 -8.36 -9.18 6.26
N THR A 286 -7.88 -9.61 7.43
CA THR A 286 -7.71 -8.78 8.61
C THR A 286 -6.26 -8.82 9.09
N VAL A 287 -5.67 -7.64 9.31
CA VAL A 287 -4.39 -7.54 10.03
C VAL A 287 -4.67 -7.09 11.45
N HIS A 288 -4.12 -7.80 12.42
CA HIS A 288 -4.33 -7.52 13.84
C HIS A 288 -3.05 -7.77 14.64
N PHE A 289 -2.95 -7.15 15.81
CA PHE A 289 -1.94 -7.56 16.79
C PHE A 289 -2.30 -8.92 17.36
N CYS A 290 -1.32 -9.79 17.58
CA CYS A 290 -1.53 -11.09 18.18
C CYS A 290 -1.61 -10.98 19.70
N THR A 291 -2.48 -11.79 20.28
CA THR A 291 -2.50 -12.10 21.72
C THR A 291 -2.25 -13.60 21.89
N ASN A 292 -2.32 -14.10 23.12
CA ASN A 292 -2.27 -15.54 23.39
C ASN A 292 -3.59 -16.27 23.09
N GLU A 293 -4.57 -15.59 22.50
CA GLU A 293 -5.80 -16.18 21.97
C GLU A 293 -5.83 -16.03 20.44
N TYR A 294 -6.17 -17.11 19.74
CA TYR A 294 -6.22 -17.13 18.27
C TYR A 294 -7.17 -16.06 17.72
N ASP A 295 -6.64 -15.19 16.87
CA ASP A 295 -7.37 -14.21 16.05
C ASP A 295 -8.32 -13.27 16.83
N LYS A 296 -8.02 -13.02 18.11
CA LYS A 296 -8.84 -12.16 18.99
C LYS A 296 -8.20 -10.82 19.35
N GLY A 297 -7.01 -10.55 18.86
CA GLY A 297 -6.30 -9.33 19.22
C GLY A 297 -6.82 -8.07 18.50
N PRO A 298 -6.28 -6.90 18.86
CA PRO A 298 -6.72 -5.62 18.31
C PRO A 298 -6.56 -5.53 16.79
N ILE A 299 -7.66 -5.33 16.08
CA ILE A 299 -7.69 -5.18 14.62
C ILE A 299 -7.06 -3.84 14.22
N ILE A 300 -6.08 -3.90 13.32
CA ILE A 300 -5.37 -2.74 12.77
C ILE A 300 -6.05 -2.28 11.48
N LEU A 301 -6.31 -3.22 10.57
CA LEU A 301 -6.96 -2.91 9.30
C LEU A 301 -7.71 -4.14 8.74
N GLN A 302 -8.68 -3.86 7.88
CA GLN A 302 -9.38 -4.87 7.11
C GLN A 302 -9.48 -4.44 5.66
N ARG A 303 -9.43 -5.40 4.74
CA ARG A 303 -9.69 -5.19 3.31
C ARG A 303 -10.68 -6.23 2.84
N THR A 304 -11.58 -5.83 1.96
CA THR A 304 -12.64 -6.70 1.43
C THR A 304 -12.38 -7.05 -0.03
N CYS A 305 -12.98 -8.15 -0.47
CA CYS A 305 -13.12 -8.50 -1.88
C CYS A 305 -14.45 -9.22 -2.11
N PRO A 306 -15.05 -9.11 -3.31
CA PRO A 306 -16.27 -9.85 -3.62
C PRO A 306 -15.99 -11.34 -3.74
N ILE A 307 -17.02 -12.14 -3.44
CA ILE A 307 -17.09 -13.56 -3.77
C ILE A 307 -17.92 -13.67 -5.05
N MET A 308 -17.36 -14.29 -6.08
CA MET A 308 -18.02 -14.55 -7.35
C MET A 308 -18.87 -15.82 -7.24
N ASP A 309 -19.96 -15.91 -8.01
CA ASP A 309 -20.87 -17.06 -7.92
C ASP A 309 -20.21 -18.38 -8.39
N ASP A 310 -19.13 -18.31 -9.18
CA ASP A 310 -18.33 -19.43 -9.66
C ASP A 310 -17.04 -19.68 -8.86
N ASP A 311 -16.84 -18.98 -7.73
CA ASP A 311 -15.65 -19.17 -6.91
C ASP A 311 -15.58 -20.56 -6.29
N ASN A 312 -14.38 -21.13 -6.34
CA ASN A 312 -13.97 -22.21 -5.46
C ASN A 312 -13.00 -21.66 -4.38
N PRO A 313 -12.60 -22.46 -3.38
CA PRO A 313 -11.80 -21.90 -2.30
C PRO A 313 -10.38 -21.48 -2.73
N ASP A 314 -9.83 -22.01 -3.84
CA ASP A 314 -8.54 -21.58 -4.38
C ASP A 314 -8.64 -20.24 -5.14
N THR A 315 -9.68 -20.03 -5.95
CA THR A 315 -9.91 -18.75 -6.64
C THR A 315 -10.20 -17.64 -5.64
N LEU A 316 -11.00 -17.94 -4.60
CA LEU A 316 -11.23 -17.04 -3.48
C LEU A 316 -9.92 -16.76 -2.71
N ALA A 317 -9.12 -17.79 -2.42
CA ALA A 317 -7.83 -17.63 -1.74
C ALA A 317 -6.88 -16.71 -2.51
N ALA A 318 -6.82 -16.83 -3.84
CA ALA A 318 -6.01 -15.96 -4.68
C ALA A 318 -6.47 -14.49 -4.57
N ARG A 319 -7.79 -14.24 -4.63
CA ARG A 319 -8.35 -12.88 -4.53
C ARG A 319 -8.18 -12.27 -3.15
N VAL A 320 -8.34 -13.07 -2.08
CA VAL A 320 -8.05 -12.63 -0.70
C VAL A 320 -6.56 -12.32 -0.56
N PHE A 321 -5.68 -13.15 -1.13
CA PHE A 321 -4.24 -12.92 -1.09
C PHE A 321 -3.80 -11.61 -1.78
N GLU A 322 -4.47 -11.19 -2.86
CA GLU A 322 -4.24 -9.85 -3.44
C GLU A 322 -4.50 -8.73 -2.43
N GLN A 323 -5.54 -8.88 -1.60
CA GLN A 323 -5.81 -7.93 -0.52
C GLN A 323 -4.79 -8.04 0.61
N GLU A 324 -4.31 -9.24 0.94
CA GLU A 324 -3.26 -9.45 1.92
C GLU A 324 -1.95 -8.73 1.54
N CYS A 325 -1.58 -8.80 0.26
CA CYS A 325 -0.39 -8.14 -0.28
C CYS A 325 -0.42 -6.62 -0.11
N ILE A 326 -1.61 -6.02 0.01
CA ILE A 326 -1.80 -4.58 0.25
C ILE A 326 -1.90 -4.31 1.74
N ALA A 327 -2.74 -5.08 2.42
CA ALA A 327 -3.08 -4.96 3.83
C ALA A 327 -1.85 -5.02 4.73
N TYR A 328 -1.08 -6.11 4.66
CA TYR A 328 -0.03 -6.34 5.63
C TYR A 328 1.08 -5.28 5.57
N PRO A 329 1.60 -4.90 4.38
CA PRO A 329 2.57 -3.82 4.29
C PRO A 329 2.02 -2.46 4.75
N GLU A 330 0.73 -2.19 4.55
CA GLU A 330 0.09 -0.97 5.09
C GLU A 330 0.10 -0.96 6.63
N ALA A 331 -0.20 -2.09 7.28
CA ALA A 331 -0.10 -2.21 8.74
C ALA A 331 1.33 -1.96 9.25
N ILE A 332 2.32 -2.54 8.57
CA ILE A 332 3.74 -2.38 8.89
C ILE A 332 4.14 -0.89 8.78
N ARG A 333 3.68 -0.19 7.75
CA ARG A 333 3.93 1.26 7.59
C ARG A 333 3.30 2.08 8.71
N LEU A 334 2.07 1.77 9.11
CA LEU A 334 1.41 2.45 10.23
C LEU A 334 2.17 2.25 11.55
N PHE A 335 2.70 1.04 11.78
CA PHE A 335 3.56 0.75 12.91
C PHE A 335 4.88 1.53 12.84
N ALA A 336 5.55 1.50 11.68
CA ALA A 336 6.82 2.20 11.46
C ALA A 336 6.70 3.72 11.64
N ALA A 337 5.51 4.28 11.41
CA ALA A 337 5.19 5.70 11.56
C ALA A 337 4.70 6.08 12.98
N ASP A 338 4.72 5.15 13.95
CA ASP A 338 4.18 5.35 15.31
C ASP A 338 2.70 5.82 15.33
N LYS A 339 1.92 5.44 14.29
CA LYS A 339 0.51 5.83 14.14
C LYS A 339 -0.46 4.92 14.86
N LEU A 340 -0.02 3.77 15.36
CA LEU A 340 -0.88 2.80 16.04
C LEU A 340 -0.84 3.00 17.56
N VAL A 341 -2.01 3.12 18.18
CA VAL A 341 -2.17 3.11 19.65
C VAL A 341 -3.20 2.08 20.03
N VAL A 342 -2.81 1.13 20.88
CA VAL A 342 -3.73 0.12 21.42
C VAL A 342 -4.41 0.65 22.68
N LYS A 343 -5.74 0.57 22.72
CA LYS A 343 -6.58 0.87 23.90
C LYS A 343 -7.56 -0.28 24.12
N GLY A 344 -7.32 -1.08 25.15
CA GLY A 344 -8.05 -2.34 25.33
C GLY A 344 -7.88 -3.22 24.09
N ASN A 345 -8.98 -3.78 23.57
CA ASN A 345 -8.93 -4.61 22.36
C ASN A 345 -9.08 -3.83 21.03
N ARG A 346 -8.67 -2.56 20.98
CA ARG A 346 -8.77 -1.72 19.78
C ARG A 346 -7.43 -1.10 19.42
N ALA A 347 -7.05 -1.16 18.15
CA ALA A 347 -5.96 -0.35 17.61
C ALA A 347 -6.54 0.93 16.98
N LEU A 348 -6.07 2.07 17.43
CA LEU A 348 -6.42 3.39 16.92
C LEU A 348 -5.32 3.89 15.99
N ILE A 349 -5.71 4.39 14.81
CA ILE A 349 -4.80 5.02 13.86
C ILE A 349 -4.84 6.54 14.09
N LYS A 350 -3.69 7.15 14.37
CA LYS A 350 -3.52 8.58 14.60
C LYS A 350 -3.49 9.41 13.31
#